data_AF-A0A937QPD8-F1
#
_entry.id   AF-A0A937QPD8-F1
#
_cell.length_a   1.000
_cell.length_b   1.000
_cell.length_c   1.000
_cell.angle_alpha   90.00
_cell.angle_beta   90.00
_cell.angle_gamma   90.00
#
_symmetry.space_group_name_H-M   'P 1'
#
loop_
_entity.id
_entity.type
_entity.pdbx_description
1 polymer ?
#
loop_
_entity_poly.entity_id
_entity_poly.type
_entity_poly.pdbx_seq_one_letter_code
_entity_poly.pdbx_strand_id
1 'polypeptide(L)'
;MATIGNDYVMFKTVRNRLWAFDAEWIPDPVAGRLLYDLPDEAPDCDVLRHMWREGGETDEDPTPYLKTVVCRIVSVAAVERLVSGGNMSSEVENGKMHLQNYLEERDRLKTRI
;
A
#
# COMPACT_ATOMS: atom_id res chain seq x y z
N MET A 1 -27.66 45.97 16.89
CA MET A 1 -26.51 45.21 17.42
C MET A 1 -26.71 43.75 17.06
N ALA A 2 -26.04 43.26 16.02
CA ALA A 2 -26.10 41.86 15.62
C ALA A 2 -24.93 41.11 16.28
N THR A 3 -25.25 40.10 17.08
CA THR A 3 -24.27 39.18 17.65
C THR A 3 -23.72 38.31 16.53
N ILE A 4 -22.43 38.44 16.22
CA ILE A 4 -21.74 37.59 15.25
C ILE A 4 -21.76 36.17 15.82
N GLY A 5 -22.45 35.27 15.13
CA GLY A 5 -22.49 33.85 15.45
C GLY A 5 -21.08 33.31 15.51
N ASN A 6 -20.80 32.56 16.58
CA ASN A 6 -19.53 31.87 16.79
C ASN A 6 -19.38 30.78 15.73
N ASP A 7 -18.83 31.13 14.58
CA ASP A 7 -18.44 30.19 13.53
C ASP A 7 -17.43 29.20 14.12
N TYR A 8 -17.85 27.95 14.22
CA TYR A 8 -17.15 26.86 14.89
C TYR A 8 -15.70 26.74 14.40
N VAL A 9 -14.75 26.86 15.34
CA VAL A 9 -13.38 26.37 15.11
C VAL A 9 -13.44 24.84 15.08
N MET A 10 -13.53 24.26 13.89
CA MET A 10 -13.34 22.82 13.72
C MET A 10 -11.86 22.48 13.89
N PHE A 11 -11.44 22.26 15.13
CA PHE A 11 -10.16 21.63 15.41
C PHE A 11 -10.22 20.16 14.98
N LYS A 12 -9.66 19.83 13.81
CA LYS A 12 -9.39 18.45 13.43
C LYS A 12 -8.32 17.91 14.37
N THR A 13 -8.70 17.02 15.29
CA THR A 13 -7.76 16.37 16.21
C THR A 13 -7.12 15.16 15.54
N VAL A 14 -5.80 15.02 15.72
CA VAL A 14 -5.06 13.83 15.28
C VAL A 14 -5.32 12.72 16.28
N ARG A 15 -5.59 11.51 15.79
CA ARG A 15 -5.87 10.36 16.66
C ARG A 15 -4.65 9.99 17.52
N ASN A 16 -4.91 9.40 18.69
CA ASN A 16 -3.88 8.93 19.62
C ASN A 16 -2.99 7.83 19.02
N ARG A 17 -3.52 7.08 18.05
CA ARG A 17 -2.78 6.12 17.26
C ARG A 17 -2.87 6.53 15.79
N LEU A 18 -1.73 6.74 15.15
CA LEU A 18 -1.64 7.12 13.74
C LEU A 18 -0.51 6.35 13.08
N TRP A 19 -0.77 5.89 11.87
CA TRP A 19 0.20 5.22 11.01
C TRP A 19 0.35 6.06 9.76
N ALA A 20 1.59 6.44 9.46
CA ALA A 20 1.97 6.98 8.18
C ALA A 20 2.86 5.94 7.50
N PHE A 21 2.66 5.71 6.21
CA PHE A 21 3.50 4.80 5.46
C PHE A 21 3.75 5.32 4.05
N ASP A 22 4.88 4.90 3.54
CA ASP A 22 5.29 5.01 2.15
C ASP A 22 5.45 3.58 1.61
N ALA A 23 5.09 3.35 0.35
CA ALA A 23 5.10 2.02 -0.24
C ALA A 23 5.61 2.09 -1.67
N GLU A 24 6.46 1.12 -2.02
CA GLU A 24 6.95 0.93 -3.38
C GLU A 24 6.32 -0.33 -3.96
N TRP A 25 5.93 -0.29 -5.24
CA TRP A 25 5.28 -1.39 -5.91
C TRP A 25 5.74 -1.54 -7.36
N ILE A 26 5.63 -2.76 -7.88
CA ILE A 26 5.87 -3.06 -9.29
C ILE A 26 4.69 -3.85 -9.87
N PRO A 27 4.44 -3.77 -11.18
CA PRO A 27 3.47 -4.65 -11.83
C PRO A 27 3.72 -6.13 -11.49
N ASP A 28 2.65 -6.89 -11.27
CA ASP A 28 2.75 -8.31 -10.92
C ASP A 28 2.32 -9.20 -12.09
N PRO A 29 3.25 -9.91 -12.75
CA PRO A 29 2.92 -10.86 -13.83
C PRO A 29 1.95 -11.96 -13.40
N VAL A 30 1.91 -12.35 -12.11
CA VAL A 30 0.95 -13.36 -11.65
C VAL A 30 -0.47 -12.78 -11.68
N ALA A 31 -0.64 -11.56 -11.19
CA ALA A 31 -1.92 -10.85 -11.29
C ALA A 31 -2.30 -10.59 -12.75
N GLY A 32 -1.34 -10.23 -13.61
CA GLY A 32 -1.55 -10.04 -15.04
C GLY A 32 -2.09 -11.29 -15.74
N ARG A 33 -1.48 -12.47 -15.51
CA ARG A 33 -1.97 -13.72 -16.09
C ARG A 33 -3.41 -14.02 -15.67
N LEU A 34 -3.71 -13.87 -14.38
CA LEU A 34 -5.05 -14.11 -13.85
C LEU A 34 -6.09 -13.13 -14.39
N LEU A 35 -5.75 -11.85 -14.45
CA LEU A 35 -6.69 -10.80 -14.85
C LEU A 35 -7.05 -10.87 -16.33
N TYR A 36 -6.08 -11.23 -17.17
CA TYR A 36 -6.20 -11.24 -18.62
C TYR A 36 -6.32 -12.64 -19.23
N ASP A 37 -6.51 -13.67 -18.39
CA ASP A 37 -6.65 -15.07 -18.80
C ASP A 37 -5.49 -15.54 -19.71
N LEU A 38 -4.25 -15.15 -19.36
CA LEU A 38 -3.05 -15.51 -20.10
C LEU A 38 -2.49 -16.86 -19.61
N PRO A 39 -1.80 -17.64 -20.47
CA PRO A 39 -1.21 -18.91 -20.07
C PRO A 39 -0.26 -18.79 -18.87
N ASP A 40 -0.27 -19.79 -17.98
CA ASP A 40 0.60 -19.83 -16.81
C ASP A 40 2.09 -19.81 -17.20
N GLU A 41 2.43 -20.45 -18.33
CA GLU A 41 3.79 -20.53 -18.87
C GLU A 41 4.21 -19.29 -19.66
N ALA A 42 3.31 -18.31 -19.87
CA ALA A 42 3.64 -17.08 -20.58
C ALA A 42 4.84 -16.39 -19.90
N PRO A 43 5.87 -15.95 -20.63
CA PRO A 43 7.00 -15.24 -20.03
C PRO A 43 6.55 -13.95 -19.34
N ASP A 44 7.13 -13.65 -18.16
CA ASP A 44 6.77 -12.44 -17.40
C ASP A 44 6.87 -11.17 -18.25
N CYS A 45 7.86 -11.05 -19.13
CA CYS A 45 8.02 -9.90 -20.01
C CYS A 45 6.85 -9.68 -20.98
N ASP A 46 6.24 -10.77 -21.44
CA ASP A 46 5.12 -10.72 -22.38
C ASP A 46 3.83 -10.38 -21.65
N VAL A 47 3.66 -10.90 -20.44
CA VAL A 47 2.58 -10.52 -19.53
C VAL A 47 2.65 -9.03 -19.20
N LEU A 48 3.82 -8.53 -18.79
CA LEU A 48 4.00 -7.11 -18.47
C LEU A 48 3.67 -6.20 -19.67
N ARG A 49 4.10 -6.59 -20.87
CA ARG A 49 3.76 -5.87 -22.11
C ARG A 49 2.27 -5.87 -22.39
N HIS A 50 1.59 -6.99 -22.14
CA HIS A 50 0.13 -7.04 -22.22
C HIS A 50 -0.50 -6.10 -21.19
N MET A 51 -0.01 -6.10 -19.95
CA MET A 51 -0.51 -5.20 -18.90
C MET A 51 -0.35 -3.72 -19.27
N TRP A 52 0.77 -3.32 -19.89
CA TRP A 52 0.97 -1.94 -20.34
C TRP A 52 0.06 -1.55 -21.52
N ARG A 53 -0.18 -2.46 -22.46
CA ARG A 53 -1.19 -2.27 -23.53
C ARG A 53 -2.57 -1.99 -22.97
N GLU A 54 -3.01 -2.83 -22.04
CA GLU A 54 -4.29 -2.66 -21.35
C GLU A 54 -4.32 -1.42 -20.44
N GLY A 55 -3.14 -0.98 -19.98
CA GLY A 55 -2.92 0.26 -19.26
C GLY A 55 -2.89 1.52 -20.14
N GLY A 56 -2.97 1.38 -21.46
CA GLY A 56 -2.96 2.49 -22.41
C GLY A 56 -1.57 2.97 -22.82
N GLU A 57 -0.62 2.06 -23.04
CA GLU A 57 0.73 2.39 -23.54
C GLU A 57 0.68 3.29 -24.80
N THR A 58 1.59 4.25 -24.88
CA THR A 58 1.84 5.07 -26.08
C THR A 58 3.33 5.08 -26.42
N ASP A 59 3.71 5.65 -27.57
CA ASP A 59 5.12 5.79 -27.95
C ASP A 59 5.89 6.71 -26.97
N GLU A 60 5.20 7.70 -26.39
CA GLU A 60 5.76 8.62 -25.38
C GLU A 60 5.75 8.05 -23.96
N ASP A 61 4.80 7.18 -23.64
CA ASP A 61 4.70 6.46 -22.35
C ASP A 61 4.48 4.97 -22.58
N PRO A 62 5.55 4.21 -22.90
CA PRO A 62 5.44 2.79 -23.25
C PRO A 62 5.24 1.89 -22.03
N THR A 63 5.40 2.42 -20.81
CA THR A 63 5.24 1.67 -19.56
C THR A 63 4.44 2.49 -18.54
N PRO A 64 3.15 2.77 -18.84
CA PRO A 64 2.35 3.68 -18.04
C PRO A 64 2.12 3.16 -16.63
N TYR A 65 1.72 4.07 -15.74
CA TYR A 65 1.30 3.70 -14.39
C TYR A 65 0.13 2.71 -14.43
N LEU A 66 0.34 1.56 -13.80
CA LEU A 66 -0.72 0.58 -13.56
C LEU A 66 -1.29 0.76 -12.15
N LYS A 67 -2.61 0.61 -12.02
CA LYS A 67 -3.29 0.72 -10.72
C LYS A 67 -2.68 -0.25 -9.72
N THR A 68 -2.46 0.19 -8.49
CA THR A 68 -1.84 -0.61 -7.40
C THR A 68 -2.47 -1.98 -7.19
N VAL A 69 -3.76 -2.17 -7.52
CA VAL A 69 -4.45 -3.46 -7.42
C VAL A 69 -3.87 -4.56 -8.32
N VAL A 70 -3.19 -4.20 -9.41
CA VAL A 70 -2.49 -5.16 -10.30
C VAL A 70 -0.97 -5.20 -10.06
N CYS A 71 -0.50 -4.54 -9.00
CA CYS A 71 0.89 -4.46 -8.61
C CYS A 71 1.14 -5.26 -7.33
N ARG A 72 2.37 -5.74 -7.16
CA ARG A 72 2.85 -6.29 -5.89
C ARG A 72 3.69 -5.26 -5.16
N ILE A 73 3.47 -5.15 -3.86
CA ILE A 73 4.28 -4.31 -2.97
C ILE A 73 5.66 -4.94 -2.84
N VAL A 74 6.71 -4.15 -3.10
CA VAL A 74 8.12 -4.58 -2.96
C VAL A 74 8.77 -4.01 -1.72
N SER A 75 8.28 -2.87 -1.21
CA SER A 75 8.72 -2.34 0.08
C SER A 75 7.64 -1.46 0.73
N VAL A 76 7.68 -1.39 2.06
CA VAL A 76 6.85 -0.47 2.86
C VAL A 76 7.72 0.11 3.97
N ALA A 77 7.75 1.43 4.09
CA ALA A 77 8.30 2.13 5.24
C ALA A 77 7.13 2.72 6.04
N ALA A 78 7.08 2.50 7.35
CA ALA A 78 5.99 3.01 8.18
C ALA A 78 6.52 3.66 9.47
N VAL A 79 5.84 4.73 9.89
CA VAL A 79 6.03 5.38 11.18
C VAL A 79 4.70 5.35 11.94
N GLU A 80 4.76 4.87 13.17
CA GLU A 80 3.62 4.90 14.09
C GLU A 80 3.81 6.03 15.11
N ARG A 81 2.76 6.83 15.29
CA ARG A 81 2.59 7.69 16.47
C ARG A 81 1.61 7.01 17.41
N LEU A 82 2.08 6.68 18.61
CA LEU A 82 1.27 6.18 19.71
C LEU A 82 1.36 7.13 20.90
N VAL A 83 0.22 7.64 21.36
CA VAL A 83 0.11 8.38 22.61
C VAL A 83 -0.24 7.38 23.72
N SER A 84 0.77 6.88 24.41
CA SER A 84 0.61 6.14 25.66
C SER A 84 0.66 7.14 26.82
N GLY A 85 -0.17 6.94 27.85
CA GLY A 85 -0.31 7.87 28.96
C GLY A 85 1.03 8.17 29.65
N GLY A 86 1.54 9.39 29.46
CA GLY A 86 2.62 9.97 30.25
C GLY A 86 3.97 9.26 30.21
N ASN A 87 4.53 9.04 29.02
CA ASN A 87 5.97 9.14 28.71
C ASN A 87 6.17 8.82 27.22
N MET A 88 6.65 9.80 26.43
CA MET A 88 7.03 9.57 25.03
C MET A 88 8.33 8.78 24.98
N SER A 89 8.25 7.48 24.75
CA SER A 89 9.38 6.69 24.25
C SER A 89 9.29 6.64 22.72
N SER A 90 10.14 7.39 22.04
CA SER A 90 10.39 7.20 20.62
C SER A 90 11.46 6.13 20.47
N GLU A 91 11.05 4.87 20.36
CA GLU A 91 11.93 3.78 19.91
C GLU A 91 11.56 3.43 18.47
N VAL A 92 12.32 3.98 17.52
CA VAL A 92 12.40 3.44 16.16
C VAL A 92 13.40 2.30 16.21
N GLU A 93 13.01 1.19 16.85
CA GLU A 93 13.80 -0.03 16.75
C GLU A 93 13.36 -0.80 15.49
N ASN A 94 14.00 -0.46 14.38
CA ASN A 94 14.19 -1.35 13.24
C ASN A 94 12.92 -1.96 12.59
N GLY A 95 11.79 -1.23 12.50
CA GLY A 95 10.71 -1.45 11.51
C GLY A 95 10.07 -2.85 11.41
N LYS A 96 10.39 -3.80 12.29
CA LYS A 96 10.11 -5.23 12.09
C LYS A 96 8.99 -5.81 12.96
N MET A 97 8.54 -5.10 13.98
CA MET A 97 7.67 -5.69 15.00
C MET A 97 6.24 -5.99 14.52
N HIS A 98 5.72 -5.27 13.50
CA HIS A 98 4.37 -5.51 12.99
C HIS A 98 4.31 -6.37 11.71
N LEU A 99 5.43 -6.50 10.98
CA LEU A 99 5.51 -7.39 9.83
C LEU A 99 5.59 -8.87 10.24
N GLN A 100 6.21 -9.20 11.37
CA GLN A 100 6.31 -10.59 11.84
C GLN A 100 4.94 -11.21 12.10
N ASN A 101 4.08 -10.55 12.88
CA ASN A 101 2.72 -11.06 13.13
C ASN A 101 1.90 -11.19 11.84
N TYR A 102 2.09 -10.28 10.88
CA TYR A 102 1.43 -10.37 9.58
C TYR A 102 1.96 -11.53 8.73
N LEU A 103 3.27 -11.75 8.70
CA LEU A 103 3.91 -12.86 7.99
C LEU A 103 3.54 -14.20 8.61
N GLU A 104 3.53 -14.29 9.94
CA GLU A 104 3.11 -15.49 10.68
C GLU A 104 1.64 -15.83 10.44
N GLU A 105 0.74 -14.83 10.49
CA GLU A 105 -0.68 -15.06 10.23
C GLU A 105 -0.94 -15.38 8.74
N ARG A 106 -0.22 -14.75 7.82
CA ARG A 106 -0.25 -15.10 6.38
C ARG A 106 0.16 -16.55 6.16
N ASP A 107 1.28 -16.98 6.75
CA ASP A 107 1.80 -18.33 6.58
C ASP A 107 0.87 -19.38 7.24
N ARG A 108 0.29 -19.05 8.40
CA ARG A 108 -0.75 -19.86 9.04
C ARG A 108 -1.97 -20.04 8.14
N LEU A 109 -2.43 -18.99 7.47
CA LEU A 109 -3.60 -19.05 6.58
C LEU A 109 -3.32 -19.85 5.30
N LYS A 110 -2.09 -19.79 4.76
CA LYS A 110 -1.67 -20.63 3.62
C LYS A 110 -1.65 -22.13 3.93
N THR A 111 -1.56 -22.52 5.20
CA THR A 111 -1.53 -23.93 5.62
C THR A 111 -2.94 -24.53 5.82
N ARG A 112 -4.00 -23.73 5.62
CA ARG A 112 -5.41 -24.12 5.82
C ARG A 112 -6.22 -24.21 4.50
N ILE A 113 -5.54 -24.09 3.37
CA ILE A 113 -6.04 -24.27 2.00
C ILE A 113 -5.30 -25.48 1.44
#